data_AF-A0A1L9Q421-F1
#
_entry.id   AF-A0A1L9Q421-F1
#
_cell.length_a   1.000
_cell.length_b   1.000
_cell.length_c   1.000
_cell.angle_alpha   90.00
_cell.angle_beta   90.00
_cell.angle_gamma   90.00
#
_symmetry.space_group_name_H-M   'P 1'
#
loop_
_entity.id
_entity.type
_entity.pdbx_description
1 polymer ?
#
loop_
_entity_poly.entity_id
_entity_poly.type
_entity_poly.pdbx_seq_one_letter_code
_entity_poly.pdbx_strand_id
1 'polypeptide(L)'
;MGLTSPIPSWVWGFLDYNSSRLPALIGTVCIIRGIRSIITPGNQYYEFGVPREGSDDPVSKEGTVSPLMYVKGIREIGYGVSMEVVGRLHDPRGVTGMLAVGAVMSVGDAVVVAVFGRGKYQMVLWHLLVALYFGAMAYLRC
;
A
#
# COMPACT_ATOMS: atom_id res chain seq x y z
N MET A 1 33.58 20.76 -0.11
CA MET A 1 33.13 19.55 0.60
C MET A 1 31.63 19.45 0.42
N GLY A 2 31.17 18.58 -0.50
CA GLY A 2 29.75 18.37 -0.73
C GLY A 2 29.14 17.55 0.39
N LEU A 3 28.14 18.09 1.07
CA LEU A 3 27.29 17.37 2.01
C LEU A 3 26.52 16.32 1.21
N THR A 4 27.01 15.07 1.19
CA THR A 4 26.21 13.93 0.76
C THR A 4 25.04 13.83 1.74
N SER A 5 23.81 14.09 1.28
CA SER A 5 22.63 13.97 2.12
C SER A 5 22.56 12.55 2.71
N PRO A 6 22.31 12.38 4.02
CA PRO A 6 22.19 11.07 4.66
C PRO A 6 20.97 10.26 4.17
N ILE A 7 20.12 10.88 3.36
CA ILE A 7 18.89 10.31 2.83
C ILE A 7 19.17 9.75 1.42
N PRO A 8 18.92 8.45 1.17
CA PRO A 8 19.07 7.86 -0.14
C PRO A 8 18.25 8.60 -1.20
N SER A 9 18.81 8.80 -2.40
CA SER A 9 18.20 9.56 -3.49
C SER A 9 16.82 9.04 -3.93
N TRP A 10 16.56 7.74 -3.76
CA TRP A 10 15.26 7.15 -4.09
C TRP A 10 14.13 7.60 -3.14
N VAL A 11 14.44 8.00 -1.91
CA VAL A 11 13.45 8.53 -0.94
C VAL A 11 12.87 9.85 -1.44
N TRP A 12 13.71 10.71 -2.00
CA TRP A 12 13.26 11.95 -2.64
C TRP A 12 12.38 11.66 -3.85
N GLY A 13 12.63 10.58 -4.58
CA GLY A 13 11.76 10.13 -5.67
C GLY A 13 10.35 9.72 -5.24
N PHE A 14 10.16 9.30 -3.98
CA PHE A 14 8.84 9.04 -3.40
C PHE A 14 8.16 10.33 -2.91
N LEU A 15 8.93 11.30 -2.43
CA LEU A 15 8.39 12.57 -1.91
C LEU A 15 8.15 13.60 -3.01
N ASP A 16 8.80 13.45 -4.16
CA ASP A 16 8.62 14.33 -5.31
C ASP A 16 7.32 13.99 -6.04
N TYR A 17 6.27 14.75 -5.72
CA TYR A 17 4.96 14.62 -6.34
C TYR A 17 4.94 14.95 -7.82
N ASN A 18 5.96 15.62 -8.37
CA ASN A 18 6.07 15.91 -9.80
C ASN A 18 6.96 14.90 -10.54
N SER A 19 7.57 13.95 -9.84
CA SER A 19 8.42 12.94 -10.44
C SER A 19 7.66 12.08 -11.46
N SER A 20 8.23 11.93 -12.65
CA SER A 20 7.73 11.02 -13.69
C SER A 20 7.88 9.54 -13.30
N ARG A 21 8.69 9.25 -12.27
CA ARG A 21 8.93 7.88 -11.77
C ARG A 21 7.94 7.46 -10.70
N LEU A 22 7.18 8.40 -10.13
CA LEU A 22 6.25 8.14 -9.04
C LEU A 22 5.22 7.04 -9.36
N PRO A 23 4.53 7.05 -10.52
CA PRO A 23 3.55 5.99 -10.84
C PRO A 23 4.21 4.62 -10.93
N ALA A 24 5.40 4.54 -11.52
CA ALA A 24 6.12 3.28 -11.67
C ALA A 24 6.60 2.73 -10.32
N LEU A 25 7.11 3.61 -9.44
CA LEU A 25 7.52 3.21 -8.10
C LEU A 25 6.35 2.66 -7.28
N ILE A 26 5.22 3.40 -7.24
CA ILE A 26 4.03 2.97 -6.52
C ILE A 26 3.47 1.68 -7.13
N GLY A 27 3.36 1.64 -8.47
CA GLY A 27 2.83 0.50 -9.19
C GLY A 27 3.64 -0.78 -8.95
N THR A 28 4.97 -0.69 -9.05
CA THR A 28 5.89 -1.80 -8.79
C THR A 28 5.77 -2.29 -7.33
N VAL A 29 5.72 -1.38 -6.35
CA VAL A 29 5.56 -1.77 -4.94
C VAL A 29 4.24 -2.52 -4.71
N CYS A 30 3.13 -2.03 -5.28
CA CYS A 30 1.83 -2.69 -5.17
C CYS A 30 1.82 -4.07 -5.83
N ILE A 31 2.45 -4.23 -7.00
CA ILE A 31 2.59 -5.52 -7.67
C ILE A 31 3.37 -6.51 -6.81
N ILE A 32 4.53 -6.10 -6.28
CA ILE A 32 5.38 -6.95 -5.43
C ILE A 32 4.61 -7.40 -4.18
N ARG A 33 3.92 -6.47 -3.51
CA ARG A 33 3.11 -6.80 -2.33
C ARG A 33 1.98 -7.77 -2.66
N GLY A 34 1.28 -7.57 -3.77
CA GLY A 34 0.21 -8.45 -4.19
C GLY A 34 0.69 -9.85 -4.57
N ILE A 35 1.84 -9.97 -5.26
CA ILE A 35 2.49 -11.27 -5.53
C ILE A 35 2.87 -11.96 -4.21
N ARG A 36 3.46 -11.23 -3.26
CA ARG A 36 3.82 -11.78 -1.95
C ARG A 36 2.60 -12.29 -1.18
N SER A 37 1.46 -11.62 -1.37
CA SER A 37 0.18 -12.06 -0.80
C SER A 37 -0.32 -13.37 -1.39
N ILE A 38 -0.09 -13.63 -2.67
CA ILE A 38 -0.47 -14.90 -3.31
C ILE A 38 0.48 -16.03 -2.91
N ILE A 39 1.79 -15.78 -2.86
CA ILE A 39 2.80 -16.81 -2.55
C ILE A 39 2.82 -17.15 -1.05
N THR A 40 2.72 -16.14 -0.20
CA THR A 40 2.84 -16.27 1.26
C THR A 40 1.68 -15.61 2.02
N PRO A 41 0.43 -16.03 1.76
CA PRO A 41 -0.76 -15.37 2.30
C PRO A 41 -0.79 -15.37 3.82
N GLY A 42 -0.29 -16.42 4.46
CA GLY A 42 -0.25 -16.51 5.91
C GLY A 42 0.64 -15.45 6.60
N ASN A 43 1.67 -14.93 5.92
CA ASN A 43 2.54 -13.87 6.47
C ASN A 43 1.90 -12.49 6.32
N GLN A 44 1.00 -12.32 5.34
CA GLN A 44 0.32 -11.05 5.10
C GLN A 44 -0.63 -10.66 6.22
N TYR A 45 -1.16 -11.61 6.98
CA TYR A 45 -1.99 -11.32 8.16
C TYR A 45 -1.27 -10.40 9.15
N TYR A 46 -0.03 -10.75 9.49
CA TYR A 46 0.78 -9.95 10.40
C TYR A 46 1.08 -8.56 9.83
N GLU A 47 1.45 -8.49 8.55
CA GLU A 47 1.80 -7.26 7.85
C GLU A 47 0.59 -6.35 7.61
N PHE A 48 -0.58 -6.93 7.40
CA PHE A 48 -1.83 -6.22 7.25
C PHE A 48 -2.34 -5.71 8.58
N GLY A 49 -2.09 -6.46 9.67
CA GLY A 49 -2.45 -6.07 11.03
C GLY A 49 -3.66 -6.83 11.58
N VAL A 50 -4.02 -7.99 11.02
CA VAL A 50 -5.15 -8.82 11.47
C VAL A 50 -4.70 -10.23 11.85
N PRO A 51 -5.33 -10.88 12.85
CA PRO A 51 -5.06 -12.28 13.19
C PRO A 51 -5.51 -13.22 12.06
N ARG A 52 -4.90 -14.42 11.98
CA ARG A 52 -5.39 -15.50 11.11
C ARG A 52 -6.78 -15.96 11.55
N GLU A 53 -7.54 -16.53 10.62
CA GLU A 53 -8.89 -17.02 10.90
C GLU A 53 -8.85 -18.13 11.95
N GLY A 54 -9.70 -18.02 12.98
CA GLY A 54 -9.77 -18.98 14.08
C GLY A 54 -8.63 -18.88 15.11
N SER A 55 -7.71 -17.93 14.97
CA SER A 55 -6.73 -17.60 16.02
C SER A 55 -7.20 -16.40 16.82
N ASP A 56 -7.12 -16.47 18.16
CA ASP A 56 -7.33 -15.31 19.03
C ASP A 56 -6.07 -14.45 19.21
N ASP A 57 -4.90 -15.03 18.97
CA ASP A 57 -3.61 -14.33 19.04
C ASP A 57 -3.22 -13.77 17.65
N PRO A 58 -3.02 -12.45 17.50
CA PRO A 58 -2.63 -11.81 16.25
C PRO A 58 -1.15 -11.99 15.87
N VAL A 59 -0.36 -12.69 16.67
CA VAL A 59 1.02 -13.09 16.38
C VAL A 59 1.13 -14.58 16.06
N SER A 60 0.11 -15.37 16.40
CA SER A 60 0.09 -16.79 16.13
C SER A 60 0.11 -17.06 14.61
N LYS A 61 0.87 -18.09 14.23
CA LYS A 61 0.81 -18.69 12.89
C LYS A 61 -0.25 -19.80 12.83
N GLU A 62 -1.02 -19.99 13.90
CA GLU A 62 -2.11 -20.94 13.96
C GLU A 62 -3.34 -20.34 13.30
N GLY A 63 -4.27 -21.17 12.85
CA GLY A 63 -5.46 -20.75 12.11
C GLY A 63 -5.35 -20.89 10.60
N THR A 64 -6.50 -20.73 9.93
CA THR A 64 -6.62 -20.96 8.48
C THR A 64 -6.36 -19.68 7.69
N VAL A 65 -5.89 -19.86 6.46
CA VAL A 65 -5.72 -18.75 5.52
C VAL A 65 -7.06 -18.52 4.82
N SER A 66 -7.61 -17.32 4.98
CA SER A 66 -8.82 -16.90 4.27
C SER A 66 -8.53 -16.69 2.79
N PRO A 67 -9.45 -17.11 1.90
CA PRO A 67 -9.43 -16.74 0.48
C PRO A 67 -9.33 -15.21 0.26
N LEU A 68 -9.80 -14.39 1.21
CA LEU A 68 -9.72 -12.93 1.15
C LEU A 68 -8.29 -12.41 1.02
N MET A 69 -7.28 -13.15 1.50
CA MET A 69 -5.90 -12.73 1.36
C MET A 69 -5.43 -12.78 -0.11
N TYR A 70 -5.86 -13.79 -0.86
CA TYR A 70 -5.59 -13.88 -2.29
C TYR A 70 -6.33 -12.78 -3.06
N VAL A 71 -7.58 -12.48 -2.69
CA VAL A 71 -8.35 -11.38 -3.29
C VAL A 71 -7.67 -10.03 -3.04
N LYS A 72 -7.13 -9.80 -1.83
CA LYS A 72 -6.29 -8.63 -1.53
C LYS A 72 -5.05 -8.59 -2.43
N GLY A 73 -4.39 -9.73 -2.63
CA GLY A 73 -3.24 -9.83 -3.53
C GLY A 73 -3.58 -9.41 -4.97
N ILE A 74 -4.67 -9.94 -5.52
CA ILE A 74 -5.17 -9.59 -6.86
C ILE A 74 -5.49 -8.09 -6.94
N ARG A 75 -6.14 -7.53 -5.91
CA ARG A 75 -6.46 -6.10 -5.82
C ARG A 75 -5.20 -5.23 -5.87
N GLU A 76 -4.16 -5.58 -5.12
CA GLU A 76 -2.89 -4.83 -5.10
C GLU A 76 -2.15 -4.92 -6.45
N ILE A 77 -2.13 -6.09 -7.08
CA ILE A 77 -1.59 -6.27 -8.44
C ILE A 77 -2.37 -5.42 -9.44
N GLY A 78 -3.70 -5.52 -9.45
CA GLY A 78 -4.55 -4.78 -10.37
C GLY A 78 -4.39 -3.27 -10.24
N TYR A 79 -4.33 -2.76 -9.01
CA TYR A 79 -4.04 -1.35 -8.74
C TYR A 79 -2.65 -0.97 -9.26
N GLY A 80 -1.62 -1.78 -8.98
CA GLY A 80 -0.26 -1.49 -9.40
C GLY A 80 -0.06 -1.48 -10.92
N VAL A 81 -0.65 -2.46 -11.62
CA VAL A 81 -0.66 -2.51 -13.09
C VAL A 81 -1.40 -1.30 -13.66
N SER A 82 -2.54 -0.92 -13.08
CA SER A 82 -3.30 0.25 -13.53
C SER A 82 -2.49 1.54 -13.36
N MET A 83 -1.79 1.70 -12.23
CA MET A 83 -0.92 2.85 -11.96
C MET A 83 0.24 2.92 -12.97
N GLU A 84 0.88 1.80 -13.29
CA GLU A 84 1.92 1.71 -14.33
C GLU A 84 1.39 2.11 -15.71
N VAL A 85 0.23 1.57 -16.13
CA VAL A 85 -0.38 1.87 -17.42
C VAL A 85 -0.68 3.36 -17.53
N VAL A 86 -1.35 3.92 -16.54
CA VAL A 86 -1.69 5.36 -16.53
C VAL A 86 -0.42 6.22 -16.51
N GLY A 87 0.60 5.83 -15.76
CA GLY A 87 1.91 6.49 -15.77
C GLY A 87 2.58 6.49 -17.15
N ARG A 88 2.50 5.38 -17.89
CA ARG A 88 3.04 5.25 -19.26
C ARG A 88 2.24 5.99 -20.32
N LEU A 89 0.93 6.16 -20.10
CA LEU A 89 0.09 7.01 -20.95
C LEU A 89 0.37 8.50 -20.75
N HIS A 90 1.22 8.86 -19.79
CA HIS A 90 1.55 10.24 -19.43
C HIS A 90 0.30 11.08 -19.10
N ASP A 91 -0.77 10.45 -18.59
CA ASP A 91 -2.00 11.13 -18.18
C ASP A 91 -1.89 11.60 -16.72
N PRO A 92 -1.65 12.90 -16.47
CA PRO A 92 -1.45 13.38 -15.11
C PRO A 92 -2.72 13.28 -14.26
N ARG A 93 -3.90 13.43 -14.90
CA ARG A 93 -5.20 13.35 -14.22
C ARG A 93 -5.51 11.92 -13.82
N GLY A 94 -5.19 10.96 -14.70
CA GLY A 94 -5.27 9.55 -14.38
C GLY A 94 -4.42 9.19 -13.16
N VAL A 95 -3.15 9.65 -13.10
CA VAL A 95 -2.27 9.38 -11.95
C VAL A 95 -2.85 9.97 -10.67
N THR A 96 -3.34 11.21 -10.71
CA THR A 96 -4.01 11.86 -9.58
C THR A 96 -5.25 11.08 -9.13
N GLY A 97 -6.08 10.62 -10.07
CA GLY A 97 -7.25 9.79 -9.78
C GLY A 97 -6.87 8.46 -9.13
N MET A 98 -5.83 7.80 -9.63
CA MET A 98 -5.33 6.55 -9.04
C MET A 98 -4.80 6.77 -7.62
N LEU A 99 -4.03 7.85 -7.37
CA LEU A 99 -3.57 8.22 -6.04
C LEU A 99 -4.75 8.46 -5.07
N ALA A 100 -5.79 9.15 -5.52
CA ALA A 100 -7.00 9.35 -4.72
C ALA A 100 -7.70 8.03 -4.38
N VAL A 101 -7.83 7.12 -5.36
CA VAL A 101 -8.37 5.77 -5.14
C VAL A 101 -7.52 5.00 -4.11
N GLY A 102 -6.19 5.05 -4.25
CA GLY A 102 -5.27 4.43 -3.30
C GLY A 102 -5.42 4.98 -1.89
N ALA A 103 -5.60 6.30 -1.75
CA ALA A 103 -5.83 6.94 -0.45
C ALA A 103 -7.10 6.39 0.23
N VAL A 104 -8.21 6.31 -0.51
CA VAL A 104 -9.48 5.76 -0.02
C VAL A 104 -9.34 4.27 0.35
N MET A 105 -8.68 3.48 -0.50
CA MET A 105 -8.42 2.07 -0.21
C MET A 105 -7.61 1.90 1.08
N SER A 106 -6.62 2.76 1.31
CA SER A 106 -5.78 2.73 2.52
C SER A 106 -6.56 3.13 3.78
N VAL A 107 -7.50 4.09 3.69
CA VAL A 107 -8.46 4.35 4.77
C VAL A 107 -9.32 3.12 5.05
N GLY A 108 -9.81 2.45 4.01
CA GLY A 108 -10.58 1.21 4.15
C GLY A 108 -9.78 0.11 4.87
N ASP A 109 -8.52 -0.10 4.46
CA ASP A 109 -7.61 -1.04 5.13
C ASP A 109 -7.39 -0.64 6.61
N ALA A 110 -7.25 0.65 6.93
CA ALA A 110 -7.15 1.14 8.31
C ALA A 110 -8.41 0.81 9.15
N VAL A 111 -9.60 1.00 8.58
CA VAL A 111 -10.88 0.67 9.24
C VAL A 111 -10.96 -0.83 9.52
N VAL A 112 -10.59 -1.68 8.55
CA VAL A 112 -10.58 -3.14 8.74
C VAL A 112 -9.65 -3.51 9.90
N VAL A 113 -8.45 -2.93 9.98
CA VAL A 113 -7.52 -3.21 11.09
C VAL A 113 -8.03 -2.64 12.41
N ALA A 114 -8.69 -1.49 12.41
CA ALA A 114 -9.26 -0.92 13.64
C ALA A 114 -10.35 -1.81 14.23
N VAL A 115 -11.18 -2.42 13.37
CA VAL A 115 -12.29 -3.29 13.79
C VAL A 115 -11.82 -4.72 14.10
N PHE A 116 -10.96 -5.30 13.26
CA PHE A 116 -10.61 -6.72 13.30
C PHE A 116 -9.18 -7.00 13.77
N GLY A 117 -8.33 -5.98 13.90
CA GLY A 117 -6.90 -6.12 14.22
C GLY A 117 -6.55 -6.36 15.68
N ARG A 118 -7.57 -6.45 16.57
CA ARG A 118 -7.43 -6.81 18.00
C ARG A 118 -6.28 -6.10 18.73
N GLY A 119 -6.26 -4.77 18.66
CA GLY A 119 -5.28 -3.94 19.38
C GLY A 119 -3.99 -3.60 18.63
N LYS A 120 -3.86 -3.98 17.34
CA LYS A 120 -2.76 -3.54 16.46
C LYS A 120 -2.92 -2.10 15.95
N TYR A 121 -3.08 -1.13 16.86
CA TYR A 121 -3.27 0.29 16.53
C TYR A 121 -2.12 0.88 15.72
N GLN A 122 -0.90 0.37 15.88
CA GLN A 122 0.24 0.77 15.06
C GLN A 122 -0.01 0.51 13.56
N MET A 123 -0.65 -0.61 13.21
CA MET A 123 -0.96 -0.93 11.81
C MET A 123 -2.08 -0.05 11.26
N VAL A 124 -3.06 0.33 12.09
CA VAL A 124 -4.05 1.36 11.73
C VAL A 124 -3.34 2.66 11.35
N LEU A 125 -2.39 3.11 12.18
CA LEU A 125 -1.62 4.32 11.91
C LEU A 125 -0.83 4.21 10.61
N TRP A 126 -0.20 3.06 10.32
CA TRP A 126 0.52 2.88 9.07
C TRP A 126 -0.39 3.01 7.84
N HIS A 127 -1.58 2.41 7.87
CA HIS A 127 -2.55 2.55 6.78
C HIS A 127 -3.06 4.00 6.65
N LEU A 128 -3.25 4.71 7.75
CA LEU A 128 -3.64 6.13 7.71
C LEU A 128 -2.50 7.02 7.18
N LEU A 129 -1.24 6.72 7.48
CA LEU A 129 -0.10 7.45 6.93
C LEU A 129 0.03 7.23 5.42
N VAL A 130 -0.21 6.02 4.93
CA VAL A 130 -0.26 5.74 3.49
C VAL A 130 -1.43 6.48 2.84
N ALA A 131 -2.59 6.52 3.49
CA ALA A 131 -3.75 7.29 3.01
C ALA A 131 -3.43 8.78 2.91
N LEU A 132 -2.83 9.35 3.95
CA LEU A 132 -2.42 10.75 3.98
C LEU A 132 -1.38 11.05 2.91
N TYR A 133 -0.38 10.17 2.74
CA TYR A 133 0.63 10.32 1.70
C TYR A 133 -0.01 10.34 0.30
N PHE A 134 -0.79 9.32 -0.06
CA PHE A 134 -1.44 9.30 -1.38
C PHE A 134 -2.42 10.47 -1.57
N GLY A 135 -3.18 10.83 -0.53
CA GLY A 135 -4.09 11.97 -0.58
C GLY A 135 -3.37 13.30 -0.78
N ALA A 136 -2.26 13.52 -0.07
CA ALA A 136 -1.43 14.71 -0.24
C ALA A 136 -0.80 14.75 -1.64
N MET A 137 -0.29 13.63 -2.15
CA MET A 137 0.28 13.54 -3.48
C MET A 137 -0.77 13.79 -4.58
N ALA A 138 -2.00 13.30 -4.40
CA ALA A 138 -3.10 13.61 -5.30
C ALA A 138 -3.44 15.11 -5.26
N TYR A 139 -3.59 15.68 -4.06
CA TYR A 139 -3.94 17.09 -3.86
C TYR A 139 -2.89 18.05 -4.43
N LEU A 140 -1.60 17.77 -4.23
CA LEU A 140 -0.51 18.60 -4.73
C LEU A 140 -0.33 18.55 -6.26
N ARG A 141 -0.89 17.52 -6.92
CA ARG A 141 -0.87 17.38 -8.38
C ARG A 141 -2.09 17.99 -9.09
N CYS A 142 -3.07 18.50 -8.33
CA CYS A 142 -4.28 19.14 -8.86
C CYS A 142 -4.03 20.56 -9.36
#